data_AF-A0A0P1GGZ6-F1
#
_entry.id   AF-A0A0P1GGZ6-F1
#
_cell.length_a   1.000
_cell.length_b   1.000
_cell.length_c   1.000
_cell.angle_alpha   90.00
_cell.angle_beta   90.00
_cell.angle_gamma   90.00
#
_symmetry.space_group_name_H-M   'P 1'
#
loop_
_entity.id
_entity.type
_entity.pdbx_description
1 polymer ?
#
loop_
_entity_poly.entity_id
_entity_poly.type
_entity_poly.pdbx_seq_one_letter_code
_entity_poly.pdbx_strand_id
1 'polypeptide(L)'
;MDGFARGRNLKKLGLESQDTAELFFDDVKVPKENLQGPADKGFRIMMKNLAEERLQGAVGFCARAERAFEITLEFITGRRAFGQNVGAFQNSRFKMASMRTQIDAALALTDHCAREHLGGR
;
A
#
# COMPACT_ATOMS: atom_id res chain seq x y z
N MET A 1 -23.41 -9.41 18.44
CA MET A 1 -24.38 -8.31 18.40
C MET A 1 -25.50 -8.79 17.51
N ASP A 2 -26.73 -8.74 18.00
CA ASP A 2 -27.88 -9.19 17.21
C ASP A 2 -27.98 -8.36 15.92
N GLY A 3 -28.26 -9.04 14.80
CA GLY A 3 -28.33 -8.41 13.48
C GLY A 3 -26.99 -8.21 12.76
N PHE A 4 -25.84 -8.40 13.42
CA PHE A 4 -24.53 -8.28 12.78
C PHE A 4 -23.97 -9.64 12.37
N ALA A 5 -23.56 -9.78 11.11
CA ALA A 5 -22.89 -10.96 10.59
C ALA A 5 -21.69 -10.61 9.71
N ARG A 6 -20.72 -11.52 9.65
CA ARG A 6 -19.58 -11.44 8.72
C ARG A 6 -19.77 -12.47 7.62
N GLY A 7 -19.53 -12.06 6.38
CA GLY A 7 -19.48 -12.95 5.24
C GLY A 7 -18.23 -13.82 5.25
N ARG A 8 -18.07 -14.62 4.20
CA ARG A 8 -16.82 -15.36 3.97
C ARG A 8 -15.68 -14.42 3.58
N ASN A 9 -14.45 -14.85 3.83
CA ASN A 9 -13.29 -14.18 3.26
C ASN A 9 -13.36 -14.18 1.72
N LEU A 10 -13.13 -13.01 1.14
CA LEU A 10 -13.11 -12.82 -0.30
C LEU A 10 -11.87 -13.52 -0.91
N LYS A 11 -12.10 -14.20 -2.03
CA LYS A 11 -11.00 -14.71 -2.87
C LYS A 11 -10.43 -13.52 -3.63
N LYS A 12 -9.22 -13.11 -3.26
CA LYS A 12 -8.50 -11.96 -3.82
C LYS A 12 -7.42 -12.42 -4.79
N LEU A 13 -7.01 -11.56 -5.71
CA LEU A 13 -5.87 -11.82 -6.61
C LEU A 13 -4.53 -11.85 -5.86
N GLY A 14 -4.43 -11.11 -4.75
CA GLY A 14 -3.26 -11.06 -3.88
C GLY A 14 -3.62 -10.57 -2.49
N LEU A 15 -2.62 -10.32 -1.64
CA LEU A 15 -2.79 -9.96 -0.22
C LEU A 15 -3.64 -11.00 0.53
N GLU A 16 -3.38 -12.29 0.29
CA GLU A 16 -4.16 -13.40 0.85
C GLU A 16 -4.19 -13.43 2.38
N SER A 17 -3.15 -12.90 3.03
CA SER A 17 -3.06 -12.79 4.49
C SER A 17 -3.99 -11.73 5.10
N GLN A 18 -4.61 -10.87 4.29
CA GLN A 18 -5.55 -9.87 4.79
C GLN A 18 -6.96 -10.46 4.86
N ASP A 19 -7.60 -10.38 6.03
CA ASP A 19 -9.00 -10.79 6.19
C ASP A 19 -9.92 -9.72 5.60
N THR A 20 -10.34 -9.94 4.35
CA THR A 20 -11.28 -9.08 3.65
C THR A 20 -12.59 -9.83 3.50
N ALA A 21 -13.66 -9.34 4.13
CA ALA A 21 -14.97 -9.95 4.13
C ALA A 21 -16.07 -8.88 4.04
N GLU A 22 -17.23 -9.28 3.56
CA GLU A 22 -18.44 -8.47 3.60
C GLU A 22 -18.96 -8.40 5.05
N LEU A 23 -19.49 -7.23 5.43
CA LEU A 23 -20.11 -7.02 6.73
C LEU A 23 -21.61 -6.76 6.52
N PHE A 24 -22.44 -7.53 7.21
CA PHE A 24 -23.91 -7.43 7.14
C PHE A 24 -24.45 -6.83 8.43
N PHE A 25 -25.35 -5.85 8.29
CA PHE A 25 -26.02 -5.17 9.39
C PHE A 25 -27.53 -5.19 9.11
N ASP A 26 -28.25 -6.07 9.79
CA ASP A 26 -29.70 -6.24 9.71
C ASP A 26 -30.37 -5.83 11.03
N ASP A 27 -31.12 -4.73 11.03
CA ASP A 27 -31.78 -4.15 12.21
C ASP A 27 -30.91 -4.00 13.48
N VAL A 28 -29.60 -3.83 13.28
CA VAL A 28 -28.60 -3.69 14.34
C VAL A 28 -28.88 -2.48 15.23
N LYS A 29 -29.10 -2.71 16.54
CA LYS A 29 -29.35 -1.65 17.53
C LYS A 29 -28.03 -1.09 18.09
N VAL A 30 -27.62 0.07 17.61
CA VAL A 30 -26.42 0.77 18.10
C VAL A 30 -26.79 1.80 19.17
N PRO A 31 -26.19 1.76 20.39
CA PRO A 31 -26.42 2.77 21.42
C PRO A 31 -26.02 4.18 20.97
N LYS A 32 -26.69 5.23 21.49
CA LYS A 32 -26.44 6.62 21.07
C LYS A 32 -25.02 7.08 21.42
N GLU A 33 -24.49 6.58 22.52
CA GLU A 33 -23.12 6.82 23.00
C GLU A 33 -22.03 6.29 22.06
N ASN A 34 -22.36 5.37 21.15
CA ASN A 34 -21.42 4.87 20.14
C ASN A 34 -21.31 5.78 18.91
N LEU A 35 -22.12 6.85 18.82
CA LEU A 35 -22.04 7.82 17.74
C LEU A 35 -20.69 8.55 17.78
N GLN A 36 -19.89 8.39 16.73
CA GLN A 36 -18.60 9.06 16.59
C GLN A 36 -18.80 10.47 16.00
N GLY A 37 -18.73 11.49 16.86
CA GLY A 37 -18.95 12.88 16.46
C GLY A 37 -20.41 13.20 16.10
N PRO A 38 -20.68 14.32 15.40
CA PRO A 38 -22.05 14.66 15.03
C PRO A 38 -22.59 13.80 13.87
N ALA A 39 -23.87 13.45 13.92
CA ALA A 39 -24.52 12.52 12.99
C ALA A 39 -24.47 12.96 11.51
N ASP A 40 -24.35 14.25 11.24
CA ASP A 40 -24.29 14.84 9.90
C ASP A 40 -22.85 15.01 9.38
N LYS A 41 -21.83 14.54 10.11
CA LYS A 41 -20.41 14.78 9.79
C LYS A 41 -19.61 13.55 9.37
N GLY A 42 -20.26 12.40 9.14
CA GLY A 42 -19.58 11.14 8.82
C GLY A 42 -18.55 11.25 7.69
N PHE A 43 -18.89 11.88 6.56
CA PHE A 43 -17.97 12.08 5.45
C PHE A 43 -16.75 12.92 5.82
N ARG A 44 -16.95 14.01 6.56
CA ARG A 44 -15.85 14.87 7.00
C ARG A 44 -14.92 14.16 7.97
N ILE A 45 -15.47 13.33 8.86
CA ILE A 45 -14.69 12.52 9.80
C ILE A 45 -13.83 11.52 9.02
N MET A 46 -14.39 10.80 8.05
CA MET A 46 -13.65 9.89 7.17
C MET A 46 -12.51 10.62 6.45
N MET A 47 -12.77 11.81 5.90
CA MET A 47 -11.76 12.55 5.13
C MET A 47 -10.56 13.03 5.97
N LYS A 48 -10.67 13.12 7.30
CA LYS A 48 -9.56 13.57 8.15
C LYS A 48 -8.35 12.65 8.08
N ASN A 49 -8.58 11.34 8.02
CA ASN A 49 -7.51 10.35 8.09
C ASN A 49 -6.98 9.96 6.70
N LEU A 50 -7.69 10.32 5.64
CA LEU A 50 -7.37 9.86 4.28
C LEU A 50 -6.01 10.35 3.79
N ALA A 51 -5.55 11.53 4.23
CA ALA A 51 -4.22 12.04 3.88
C ALA A 51 -3.11 11.21 4.53
N GLU A 52 -3.26 10.89 5.82
CA GLU A 52 -2.33 10.04 6.56
C GLU A 52 -2.31 8.61 6.00
N GLU A 53 -3.48 8.02 5.71
CA GLU A 53 -3.58 6.69 5.10
C GLU A 53 -2.86 6.62 3.75
N ARG A 54 -2.98 7.66 2.91
CA ARG A 54 -2.25 7.74 1.62
C ARG A 54 -0.75 7.78 1.82
N LEU A 55 -0.29 8.56 2.79
CA LEU A 55 1.13 8.65 3.11
C LEU A 55 1.68 7.31 3.63
N GLN A 56 0.96 6.66 4.55
CA GLN A 56 1.31 5.31 5.02
C GLN A 56 1.35 4.29 3.87
N GLY A 57 0.39 4.37 2.95
CA GLY A 57 0.38 3.56 1.73
C GLY A 57 1.63 3.77 0.88
N ALA A 58 2.01 5.03 0.63
CA ALA A 58 3.19 5.38 -0.15
C ALA A 58 4.49 4.80 0.45
N VAL A 59 4.65 4.87 1.79
CA VAL A 59 5.77 4.24 2.50
C VAL A 59 5.82 2.74 2.22
N GLY A 60 4.68 2.06 2.38
CA GLY A 60 4.58 0.62 2.11
C GLY A 60 4.87 0.24 0.66
N PHE A 61 4.45 1.06 -0.30
CA PHE A 61 4.72 0.83 -1.73
C PHE A 61 6.19 1.01 -2.07
N CYS A 62 6.86 2.04 -1.54
CA CYS A 62 8.29 2.25 -1.76
C CYS A 62 9.11 1.07 -1.22
N ALA A 63 8.80 0.59 0.00
CA ALA A 63 9.48 -0.56 0.59
C ALA A 63 9.33 -1.84 -0.27
N ARG A 64 8.13 -2.09 -0.82
CA ARG A 64 7.90 -3.22 -1.73
C ARG A 64 8.65 -3.05 -3.05
N ALA A 65 8.72 -1.83 -3.59
CA ALA A 65 9.44 -1.54 -4.82
C ALA A 65 10.96 -1.76 -4.66
N GLU A 66 11.54 -1.34 -3.53
CA GLU A 66 12.92 -1.67 -3.16
C GLU A 66 13.15 -3.17 -3.14
N ARG A 67 12.29 -3.91 -2.44
CA ARG A 67 12.44 -5.37 -2.36
C ARG A 67 12.33 -6.04 -3.73
N ALA A 68 11.39 -5.60 -4.56
CA ALA A 68 11.24 -6.11 -5.93
C ALA A 68 12.47 -5.80 -6.79
N PHE A 69 13.05 -4.61 -6.63
CA PHE A 69 14.29 -4.21 -7.31
C PHE A 69 15.45 -5.12 -6.92
N GLU A 70 15.66 -5.39 -5.63
CA GLU A 70 16.70 -6.28 -5.13
C GLU A 70 16.56 -7.71 -5.67
N ILE A 71 15.36 -8.30 -5.57
CA ILE A 71 15.09 -9.65 -6.08
C ILE A 71 15.39 -9.72 -7.58
N THR A 72 15.00 -8.68 -8.32
CA THR A 72 15.25 -8.60 -9.76
C THR A 72 16.74 -8.49 -10.05
N LEU A 73 17.47 -7.64 -9.30
CA LEU A 73 18.91 -7.45 -9.46
C LEU A 73 19.67 -8.75 -9.20
N GLU A 74 19.36 -9.45 -8.11
CA GLU A 74 19.92 -10.75 -7.78
C GLU A 74 19.68 -11.76 -8.92
N PHE A 75 18.44 -11.84 -9.42
CA PHE A 75 18.11 -12.74 -10.51
C PHE A 75 18.90 -12.43 -11.79
N ILE A 76 18.93 -11.17 -12.25
CA ILE A 76 19.57 -10.85 -13.54
C ILE A 76 21.09 -10.93 -13.47
N THR A 77 21.69 -10.76 -12.29
CA THR A 77 23.14 -10.89 -12.09
C THR A 77 23.59 -12.35 -12.00
N GLY A 78 22.75 -13.24 -11.45
CA GLY A 78 23.02 -14.68 -11.40
C GLY A 78 22.58 -15.47 -12.65
N ARG A 79 21.54 -15.02 -13.35
CA ARG A 79 20.98 -15.75 -14.50
C ARG A 79 21.81 -15.53 -15.76
N ARG A 80 22.24 -16.64 -16.39
CA ARG A 80 22.87 -16.63 -17.71
C ARG A 80 21.88 -16.92 -18.85
N ALA A 81 22.06 -16.21 -19.97
CA ALA A 81 21.40 -16.44 -21.25
C ALA A 81 22.26 -15.89 -22.39
N PHE A 82 22.26 -16.53 -23.55
CA PHE A 82 23.02 -16.11 -24.74
C PHE A 82 24.50 -15.76 -24.45
N GLY A 83 25.16 -16.58 -23.63
CA GLY A 83 26.60 -16.45 -23.34
C GLY A 83 27.00 -15.45 -22.26
N GLN A 84 26.07 -14.70 -21.66
CA GLN A 84 26.38 -13.74 -20.58
C GLN A 84 25.27 -13.68 -19.51
N ASN A 85 25.51 -12.94 -18.43
CA ASN A 85 24.48 -12.70 -17.43
C ASN A 85 23.39 -11.79 -18.02
N VAL A 86 22.13 -12.02 -17.67
CA VAL A 86 21.00 -11.21 -18.17
C VAL A 86 21.20 -9.72 -17.86
N GLY A 87 21.76 -9.42 -16.69
CA GLY A 87 22.08 -8.06 -16.26
C GLY A 87 23.17 -7.36 -17.08
N ALA A 88 23.92 -8.08 -17.91
CA ALA A 88 24.93 -7.48 -18.80
C ALA A 88 24.31 -6.92 -20.10
N PHE A 89 23.11 -7.37 -20.49
CA PHE A 89 22.42 -6.80 -21.65
C PHE A 89 22.01 -5.35 -21.40
N GLN A 90 22.21 -4.50 -22.41
CA GLN A 90 21.91 -3.07 -22.34
C GLN A 90 20.45 -2.79 -21.93
N ASN A 91 19.49 -3.54 -22.48
CA ASN A 91 18.08 -3.38 -22.16
C ASN A 91 17.80 -3.56 -20.65
N SER A 92 18.30 -4.64 -20.07
CA SER A 92 18.16 -4.92 -18.63
C SER A 92 18.78 -3.80 -17.79
N ARG A 93 19.97 -3.31 -18.16
CA ARG A 93 20.63 -2.19 -17.47
C ARG A 93 19.79 -0.92 -17.51
N PHE A 94 19.23 -0.56 -18.67
CA PHE A 94 18.37 0.62 -18.79
C PHE A 94 17.07 0.49 -18.01
N LYS A 95 16.45 -0.69 -18.00
CA LYS A 95 15.25 -0.93 -17.19
C LYS A 95 15.54 -0.82 -15.71
N MET A 96 16.64 -1.42 -15.23
CA MET A 96 17.06 -1.28 -13.83
C MET A 96 17.37 0.18 -13.47
N ALA A 97 18.12 0.90 -14.30
CA ALA A 97 18.42 2.31 -14.06
C ALA A 97 17.13 3.15 -13.96
N SER A 98 16.18 2.96 -14.88
CA SER A 98 14.90 3.66 -14.85
C SER A 98 14.08 3.34 -13.59
N MET A 99 14.05 2.07 -13.15
CA MET A 99 13.34 1.70 -11.93
C MET A 99 14.01 2.33 -10.70
N ARG A 100 15.34 2.28 -10.60
CA ARG A 100 16.08 2.93 -9.49
C ARG A 100 15.76 4.42 -9.40
N THR A 101 15.79 5.14 -10.53
CA THR A 101 15.43 6.56 -10.57
C THR A 101 14.01 6.83 -10.06
N GLN A 102 13.03 6.02 -10.47
CA GLN A 102 11.64 6.19 -10.02
C GLN A 102 11.48 5.91 -8.54
N ILE A 103 12.14 4.87 -8.02
CA ILE A 103 12.09 4.51 -6.60
C ILE A 103 12.77 5.59 -5.75
N ASP A 104 13.92 6.10 -6.16
CA ASP A 104 14.62 7.20 -5.47
C ASP A 104 13.76 8.46 -5.39
N ALA A 105 13.12 8.84 -6.51
CA ALA A 105 12.23 10.00 -6.55
C ALA A 105 11.00 9.81 -5.66
N ALA A 106 10.39 8.62 -5.70
CA ALA A 106 9.23 8.29 -4.87
C ALA A 106 9.58 8.30 -3.37
N LEU A 107 10.73 7.73 -3.00
CA LEU A 107 11.23 7.75 -1.63
C LEU A 107 11.46 9.18 -1.18
N ALA A 108 12.23 9.98 -1.92
CA ALA A 108 12.53 11.36 -1.53
C ALA A 108 11.27 12.19 -1.29
N LEU A 109 10.27 12.08 -2.18
CA LEU A 109 8.99 12.77 -2.01
C LEU A 109 8.20 12.24 -0.80
N THR A 110 8.12 10.92 -0.63
CA THR A 110 7.41 10.30 0.49
C THR A 110 8.03 10.71 1.83
N ASP A 111 9.36 10.71 1.90
CA ASP A 111 10.14 11.12 3.07
C ASP A 111 9.93 12.59 3.41
N HIS A 112 9.86 13.45 2.39
CA HIS A 112 9.53 14.86 2.58
C HIS A 112 8.11 15.01 3.13
N CYS A 113 7.11 14.41 2.49
CA CYS A 113 5.71 14.47 2.93
C CYS A 113 5.54 13.90 4.35
N ALA A 114 6.27 12.84 4.72
CA ALA A 114 6.24 12.29 6.06
C ALA A 114 6.77 13.28 7.10
N ARG A 115 7.88 13.96 6.82
CA ARG A 115 8.41 15.01 7.71
C ARG A 115 7.46 16.19 7.83
N GLU A 116 6.85 16.63 6.74
CA GLU A 116 5.85 17.71 6.76
C GLU A 116 4.64 17.32 7.62
N HIS A 117 4.11 16.11 7.42
CA HIS A 117 2.96 15.60 8.16
C HIS A 117 3.23 15.46 9.67
N LEU A 118 4.40 14.92 10.04
CA LEU A 118 4.83 14.87 11.44
C LEU A 118 5.04 16.26 12.05
N GLY A 119 5.38 17.25 11.22
CA GLY A 119 5.43 18.67 11.59
C GLY A 119 4.06 19.36 11.65
N GLY A 120 2.96 18.63 11.42
CA GLY A 120 1.58 19.14 11.48
C GLY A 120 1.13 19.91 10.24
N ARG A 121 1.78 19.71 9.09
CA ARG A 121 1.44 20.34 7.80
C ARG A 121 0.74 19.37 6.85
#